data_AF-A0A5Y7F1H2-F1
#
_entry.id   AF-A0A5Y7F1H2-F1
#
_cell.length_a   1.000
_cell.length_b   1.000
_cell.length_c   1.000
_cell.angle_alpha   90.00
_cell.angle_beta   90.00
_cell.angle_gamma   90.00
#
_symmetry.space_group_name_H-M   'P 1'
#
loop_
_entity.id
_entity.type
_entity.pdbx_description
1 polymer ?
#
loop_
_entity_poly.entity_id
_entity_poly.type
_entity_poly.pdbx_seq_one_letter_code
_entity_poly.pdbx_strand_id
1 'polypeptide(L)'
;MEQILKILKQMLSPDQAQILLKALKNSNNENFYNFALENIEIICEWLNSKEFQENYTNHPYPPLINPNYIDTDASRHCAELAWDLNLPLPKHYKFIYISPHGVGAAAFLRYLNEACNVFCLASWMLPYDAKERYCINYMCLNDKNISDQAINISELNIINLEKYLALLDPHSKVICGIRDPIGILKHNWGRDWSKVQRNFQNEFDLTYDYRNYINFLNHKKPEIKINLEELNYSVFIINYLSKYFNQEYIYYLDMEKIKTKNAFQTMEDLAFRFGFTPPCLKESENLFKIQEFRGYIRYLFPITLYANQKDLSNIFSIKSPNNNPNASIDTSTSIAIILDRPHKNSQKINIINEILNNDLSNDMSVYIDKSDLEKLEKNTLFFKQIKNYLYEFLQAIHKTIEHTEDSMMKEEDVLLYFSKNKTLALEFKEIFNKELNNVKQSHPNIIASWKYYQEFEKICKKLDEKE
;
A
#
# COMPACT_ATOMS: atom_id res chain seq x y z
N MET A 1 -29.43 -11.96 36.59
CA MET A 1 -28.97 -13.18 35.86
C MET A 1 -30.12 -14.15 35.59
N GLU A 2 -30.86 -14.62 36.60
CA GLU A 2 -32.01 -15.55 36.40
C GLU A 2 -33.12 -14.97 35.51
N GLN A 3 -33.44 -13.68 35.66
CA GLN A 3 -34.44 -13.00 34.84
C GLN A 3 -34.02 -12.91 33.36
N ILE A 4 -32.74 -12.62 33.09
CA ILE A 4 -32.17 -12.59 31.73
C ILE A 4 -32.18 -13.99 31.12
N LEU A 5 -31.78 -15.03 31.88
CA LEU A 5 -31.85 -16.42 31.43
C LEU A 5 -33.28 -16.86 31.09
N LYS A 6 -34.27 -16.38 31.84
CA LYS A 6 -35.69 -16.63 31.56
C LYS A 6 -36.13 -15.92 30.29
N ILE A 7 -35.78 -14.65 30.11
CA ILE A 7 -36.06 -13.86 28.88
C ILE A 7 -35.45 -14.55 27.66
N LEU A 8 -34.16 -14.90 27.72
CA LEU A 8 -33.46 -15.58 26.63
C LEU A 8 -34.11 -16.91 26.26
N LYS A 9 -34.49 -17.73 27.26
CA LYS A 9 -35.17 -19.02 27.02
C LYS A 9 -36.59 -18.87 26.47
N GLN A 10 -37.26 -17.75 26.75
CA GLN A 10 -38.60 -17.47 26.26
C GLN A 10 -38.60 -16.84 24.87
N MET A 11 -37.58 -16.03 24.56
CA MET A 11 -37.54 -15.22 23.34
C MET A 11 -36.65 -15.81 22.24
N LEU A 12 -35.63 -16.62 22.55
CA LEU A 12 -34.72 -17.16 21.53
C LEU A 12 -34.83 -18.67 21.40
N SER A 13 -34.75 -19.15 20.15
CA SER A 13 -34.46 -20.55 19.85
C SER A 13 -33.04 -20.92 20.30
N PRO A 14 -32.72 -22.23 20.45
CA PRO A 14 -31.36 -22.67 20.76
C PRO A 14 -30.30 -22.10 19.81
N ASP A 15 -30.59 -22.04 18.51
CA ASP A 15 -29.66 -21.55 17.49
C ASP A 15 -29.42 -20.04 17.62
N GLN A 16 -30.47 -19.26 17.87
CA GLN A 16 -30.36 -17.81 18.09
C GLN A 16 -29.63 -17.48 19.40
N ALA A 17 -29.89 -18.25 20.47
CA ALA A 17 -29.17 -18.12 21.72
C ALA A 17 -27.68 -18.43 21.54
N GLN A 18 -27.34 -19.38 20.66
CA GLN A 18 -25.96 -19.72 20.33
C GLN A 18 -25.24 -18.60 19.57
N ILE A 19 -25.95 -17.85 18.71
CA ILE A 19 -25.42 -16.65 18.03
C ILE A 19 -24.98 -15.60 19.06
N LEU A 20 -25.88 -15.22 19.97
CA LEU A 20 -25.57 -14.23 21.01
C LEU A 20 -24.45 -14.72 21.93
N LEU A 21 -24.50 -15.98 22.35
CA LEU A 21 -23.46 -16.57 23.21
C LEU A 21 -22.08 -16.59 22.53
N LYS A 22 -22.02 -16.88 21.23
CA LYS A 22 -20.77 -16.86 20.45
C LYS A 22 -20.18 -15.45 20.41
N ALA A 23 -21.01 -14.44 20.16
CA ALA A 23 -20.55 -13.04 20.15
C ALA A 23 -20.02 -12.60 21.53
N LEU A 24 -20.74 -12.92 22.61
CA LEU A 24 -20.31 -12.64 23.98
C LEU A 24 -18.98 -13.33 24.33
N LYS A 25 -18.79 -14.59 23.94
CA LYS A 25 -17.53 -15.33 24.16
C LYS A 25 -16.34 -14.80 23.36
N ASN A 26 -16.60 -14.16 22.22
CA ASN A 26 -15.57 -13.65 21.32
C ASN A 26 -15.14 -12.21 21.63
N SER A 27 -15.74 -11.57 22.63
CA SER A 27 -15.38 -10.24 23.07
C SER A 27 -14.79 -10.28 24.48
N ASN A 28 -14.12 -9.20 24.87
CA ASN A 28 -13.75 -8.88 26.24
C ASN A 28 -14.13 -7.42 26.58
N ASN A 29 -15.01 -6.81 25.77
CA ASN A 29 -15.37 -5.40 25.86
C ASN A 29 -16.56 -5.20 26.81
N GLU A 30 -16.31 -4.60 27.97
CA GLU A 30 -17.36 -4.33 28.97
C GLU A 30 -18.47 -3.42 28.42
N ASN A 31 -18.14 -2.47 27.55
CA ASN A 31 -19.15 -1.61 26.92
C ASN A 31 -20.11 -2.41 26.04
N PHE A 32 -19.59 -3.42 25.32
CA PHE A 32 -20.42 -4.32 24.52
C PHE A 32 -21.33 -5.17 25.42
N TYR A 33 -20.82 -5.66 26.56
CA TYR A 33 -21.64 -6.43 27.50
C TYR A 33 -22.78 -5.59 28.09
N ASN A 34 -22.47 -4.36 28.52
CA ASN A 34 -23.48 -3.44 29.03
C ASN A 34 -24.51 -3.11 27.94
N PHE A 35 -24.05 -2.79 26.72
CA PHE A 35 -24.93 -2.54 25.58
C PHE A 35 -25.86 -3.74 25.29
N ALA A 36 -25.32 -4.96 25.25
CA ALA A 36 -26.11 -6.15 24.97
C ALA A 36 -27.14 -6.45 26.07
N LEU A 37 -26.81 -6.16 27.33
CA LEU A 37 -27.74 -6.31 28.46
C LEU A 37 -28.86 -5.27 28.42
N GLU A 38 -28.52 -4.00 28.18
CA GLU A 38 -29.48 -2.89 28.11
C GLU A 38 -30.43 -3.02 26.91
N ASN A 39 -29.95 -3.60 25.80
CA ASN A 39 -30.70 -3.72 24.54
C ASN A 39 -31.14 -5.16 24.24
N ILE A 40 -31.26 -6.02 25.25
CA ILE A 40 -31.47 -7.46 25.04
C ILE A 40 -32.79 -7.77 24.33
N GLU A 41 -33.85 -7.01 24.60
CA GLU A 41 -35.15 -7.17 23.96
C GLU A 41 -35.05 -6.85 22.45
N ILE A 42 -34.37 -5.76 22.09
CA ILE A 42 -34.12 -5.34 20.70
C ILE A 42 -33.30 -6.41 19.96
N ILE A 43 -32.25 -6.94 20.59
CA ILE A 43 -31.45 -8.04 20.02
C ILE A 43 -32.33 -9.26 19.77
N CYS A 44 -33.14 -9.66 20.76
CA CYS A 44 -34.03 -10.80 20.63
C CYS A 44 -35.07 -10.61 19.51
N GLU A 45 -35.69 -9.43 19.42
CA GLU A 45 -36.64 -9.10 18.36
C GLU A 45 -35.99 -9.16 16.98
N TRP A 46 -34.78 -8.60 16.83
CA TRP A 46 -34.02 -8.65 15.59
C TRP A 46 -33.69 -10.09 15.17
N LEU A 47 -33.14 -10.91 16.08
CA LEU A 47 -32.79 -12.30 15.79
C LEU A 47 -34.00 -13.15 15.39
N ASN A 48 -35.21 -12.79 15.86
CA ASN A 48 -36.47 -13.43 15.47
C ASN A 48 -37.12 -12.84 14.22
N SER A 49 -36.62 -11.72 13.72
CA SER A 49 -37.21 -11.04 12.57
C SER A 49 -37.08 -11.88 11.31
N LYS A 50 -38.07 -11.76 10.42
CA LYS A 50 -38.04 -12.40 9.11
C LYS A 50 -36.80 -11.99 8.31
N GLU A 51 -36.45 -10.71 8.35
CA GLU A 51 -35.27 -10.16 7.67
C GLU A 51 -33.97 -10.84 8.14
N PHE A 52 -33.80 -11.05 9.45
CA PHE A 52 -32.65 -11.77 9.99
C PHE A 52 -32.62 -13.22 9.48
N GLN A 53 -33.75 -13.92 9.54
CA GLN A 53 -33.84 -15.32 9.17
C GLN A 53 -33.55 -15.58 7.70
N GLU A 54 -33.96 -14.65 6.83
CA GLU A 54 -33.74 -14.76 5.38
C GLU A 54 -32.30 -14.41 4.97
N ASN A 55 -31.65 -13.47 5.66
CA ASN A 55 -30.39 -12.88 5.18
C ASN A 55 -29.15 -13.21 6.03
N TYR A 56 -29.31 -13.56 7.32
CA TYR A 56 -28.18 -13.59 8.26
C TYR A 56 -27.99 -14.91 9.01
N THR A 57 -28.97 -15.83 9.03
CA THR A 57 -28.86 -17.09 9.78
C THR A 57 -27.62 -17.92 9.43
N ASN A 58 -27.21 -17.93 8.15
CA ASN A 58 -26.04 -18.66 7.68
C ASN A 58 -24.75 -17.82 7.66
N HIS A 59 -24.81 -16.56 8.10
CA HIS A 59 -23.65 -15.69 8.13
C HIS A 59 -22.68 -16.15 9.25
N PRO A 60 -21.35 -16.25 9.02
CA PRO A 60 -20.40 -16.73 10.03
C PRO A 60 -20.32 -15.83 11.28
N TYR A 61 -20.66 -14.55 11.09
CA TYR A 61 -20.68 -13.49 12.10
C TYR A 61 -21.96 -12.65 11.94
N PRO A 62 -23.14 -13.17 12.29
CA PRO A 62 -24.39 -12.46 12.04
C PRO A 62 -24.50 -11.24 12.97
N PRO A 63 -25.05 -10.10 12.48
CA PRO A 63 -25.18 -8.89 13.27
C PRO A 63 -26.20 -9.07 14.39
N LEU A 64 -25.89 -8.58 15.59
CA LEU A 64 -26.76 -8.73 16.75
C LEU A 64 -27.91 -7.71 16.80
N ILE A 65 -27.85 -6.68 15.98
CA ILE A 65 -28.90 -5.68 15.78
C ILE A 65 -29.04 -5.40 14.28
N ASN A 66 -30.15 -4.80 13.84
CA ASN A 66 -30.36 -4.54 12.43
C ASN A 66 -29.38 -3.46 11.91
N PRO A 67 -28.46 -3.78 10.97
CA PRO A 67 -27.45 -2.84 10.50
C PRO A 67 -28.03 -1.68 9.66
N ASN A 68 -29.28 -1.76 9.20
CA ASN A 68 -29.93 -0.71 8.41
C ASN A 68 -30.57 0.39 9.28
N TYR A 69 -30.72 0.17 10.58
CA TYR A 69 -31.43 1.09 11.50
C TYR A 69 -30.57 1.45 12.72
N ILE A 70 -29.31 1.78 12.47
CA ILE A 70 -28.37 2.28 13.49
C ILE A 70 -27.88 3.66 13.11
N ASP A 71 -27.91 4.59 14.07
CA ASP A 71 -27.18 5.86 13.94
C ASP A 71 -25.78 5.67 14.51
N THR A 72 -24.78 6.11 13.77
CA THR A 72 -23.37 5.88 14.12
C THR A 72 -22.54 7.12 13.80
N ASP A 73 -21.54 7.38 14.62
CA ASP A 73 -20.57 8.44 14.37
C ASP A 73 -19.17 7.85 14.04
N ALA A 74 -18.22 8.75 13.78
CA ALA A 74 -16.83 8.42 13.50
C ALA A 74 -16.00 8.18 14.78
N SER A 75 -16.62 7.92 15.94
CA SER A 75 -15.90 7.68 17.19
C SER A 75 -15.34 6.28 17.27
N ARG A 76 -14.23 6.16 18.00
CA ARG A 76 -13.62 4.87 18.33
C ARG A 76 -14.58 3.96 19.12
N HIS A 77 -15.38 4.56 20.01
CA HIS A 77 -16.35 3.83 20.82
C HIS A 77 -17.40 3.13 19.96
N CYS A 78 -18.02 3.84 19.00
CA CYS A 78 -18.97 3.25 18.06
C CYS A 78 -18.32 2.15 17.21
N ALA A 79 -17.09 2.37 16.75
CA ALA A 79 -16.37 1.40 15.92
C ALA A 79 -16.08 0.07 16.65
N GLU A 80 -15.67 0.14 17.92
CA GLU A 80 -15.42 -1.04 18.75
C GLU A 80 -16.70 -1.82 19.05
N LEU A 81 -17.78 -1.11 19.40
CA LEU A 81 -19.09 -1.72 19.59
C LEU A 81 -19.59 -2.39 18.30
N ALA A 82 -19.44 -1.72 17.15
CA ALA A 82 -19.86 -2.26 15.87
C ALA A 82 -19.15 -3.56 15.50
N TRP A 83 -17.84 -3.66 15.79
CA TRP A 83 -17.12 -4.91 15.64
C TRP A 83 -17.69 -6.02 16.54
N ASP A 84 -17.90 -5.73 17.83
CA ASP A 84 -18.37 -6.73 18.80
C ASP A 84 -19.83 -7.16 18.53
N LEU A 85 -20.65 -6.27 17.97
CA LEU A 85 -22.00 -6.53 17.47
C LEU A 85 -22.05 -7.25 16.11
N ASN A 86 -20.89 -7.54 15.50
CA ASN A 86 -20.74 -8.10 14.16
C ASN A 86 -21.44 -7.28 13.06
N LEU A 87 -21.40 -5.95 13.16
CA LEU A 87 -21.97 -5.08 12.14
C LEU A 87 -21.05 -5.05 10.90
N PRO A 88 -21.62 -5.06 9.68
CA PRO A 88 -20.82 -4.84 8.48
C PRO A 88 -20.20 -3.43 8.51
N LEU A 89 -19.12 -3.21 7.76
CA LEU A 89 -18.60 -1.84 7.57
C LEU A 89 -19.64 -0.96 6.86
N PRO A 90 -19.71 0.35 7.18
CA PRO A 90 -20.56 1.28 6.45
C PRO A 90 -20.27 1.23 4.95
N LYS A 91 -21.32 1.08 4.12
CA LYS A 91 -21.20 0.84 2.67
C LYS A 91 -20.88 2.10 1.85
N HIS A 92 -20.18 3.07 2.44
CA HIS A 92 -19.88 4.37 1.83
C HIS A 92 -18.60 4.36 0.97
N TYR A 93 -17.79 3.29 1.03
CA TYR A 93 -16.63 3.14 0.16
C TYR A 93 -17.05 2.87 -1.29
N LYS A 94 -16.26 3.41 -2.24
CA LYS A 94 -16.47 3.26 -3.68
C LYS A 94 -16.12 1.86 -4.16
N PHE A 95 -15.07 1.27 -3.58
CA PHE A 95 -14.57 -0.05 -3.93
C PHE A 95 -13.62 -0.61 -2.88
N ILE A 96 -13.35 -1.90 -3.00
CA ILE A 96 -12.26 -2.59 -2.31
C ILE A 96 -11.12 -2.77 -3.31
N TYR A 97 -9.89 -2.42 -2.90
CA TYR A 97 -8.68 -2.66 -3.67
C TYR A 97 -7.92 -3.86 -3.08
N ILE A 98 -7.97 -5.00 -3.79
CA ILE A 98 -7.12 -6.16 -3.50
C ILE A 98 -5.78 -5.92 -4.19
N SER A 99 -4.72 -5.82 -3.40
CA SER A 99 -3.41 -5.37 -3.89
C SER A 99 -2.26 -6.27 -3.45
N PRO A 100 -2.11 -7.46 -4.07
CA PRO A 100 -1.00 -8.34 -3.75
C PRO A 100 0.36 -7.68 -3.92
N HIS A 101 1.34 -8.09 -3.14
CA HIS A 101 2.68 -7.54 -3.20
C HIS A 101 3.31 -7.75 -4.60
N GLY A 102 3.86 -6.67 -5.16
CA GLY A 102 4.49 -6.67 -6.49
C GLY A 102 3.59 -6.27 -7.67
N VAL A 103 2.31 -5.94 -7.46
CA VAL A 103 1.38 -5.53 -8.55
C VAL A 103 1.36 -4.02 -8.83
N GLY A 104 2.26 -3.24 -8.23
CA GLY A 104 2.30 -1.78 -8.37
C GLY A 104 1.38 -1.02 -7.40
N ALA A 105 0.99 -1.65 -6.30
CA ALA A 105 0.04 -1.12 -5.32
C ALA A 105 0.41 0.27 -4.77
N ALA A 106 1.69 0.51 -4.44
CA ALA A 106 2.11 1.81 -3.93
C ALA A 106 1.84 2.95 -4.92
N ALA A 107 2.14 2.75 -6.22
CA ALA A 107 1.88 3.75 -7.24
C ALA A 107 0.37 3.97 -7.42
N PHE A 108 -0.41 2.89 -7.44
CA PHE A 108 -1.86 2.98 -7.57
C PHE A 108 -2.51 3.70 -6.39
N LEU A 109 -2.08 3.42 -5.16
CA LEU A 109 -2.53 4.15 -3.97
C LEU A 109 -2.15 5.63 -4.02
N ARG A 110 -0.97 6.00 -4.55
CA ARG A 110 -0.65 7.42 -4.80
C ARG A 110 -1.63 8.03 -5.80
N TYR A 111 -1.94 7.34 -6.89
CA TYR A 111 -2.89 7.87 -7.88
C TYR A 111 -4.28 8.08 -7.28
N LEU A 112 -4.75 7.14 -6.47
CA LEU A 112 -6.01 7.27 -5.73
C LEU A 112 -5.97 8.47 -4.79
N ASN A 113 -5.03 8.51 -3.85
CA ASN A 113 -5.01 9.52 -2.79
C ASN A 113 -4.65 10.93 -3.31
N GLU A 114 -3.62 11.05 -4.15
CA GLU A 114 -3.06 12.36 -4.52
C GLU A 114 -3.58 12.89 -5.87
N ALA A 115 -3.85 12.01 -6.84
CA ALA A 115 -4.34 12.43 -8.15
C ALA A 115 -5.88 12.46 -8.23
N CYS A 116 -6.55 11.54 -7.54
CA CYS A 116 -8.01 11.34 -7.63
C CYS A 116 -8.78 11.69 -6.35
N ASN A 117 -8.11 12.15 -5.30
CA ASN A 117 -8.73 12.49 -4.00
C ASN A 117 -9.58 11.34 -3.40
N VAL A 118 -9.18 10.10 -3.64
CA VAL A 118 -9.78 8.90 -3.05
C VAL A 118 -8.95 8.50 -1.85
N PHE A 119 -9.50 8.67 -0.66
CA PHE A 119 -8.85 8.26 0.58
C PHE A 119 -8.80 6.73 0.65
N CYS A 120 -7.60 6.18 0.58
CA CYS A 120 -7.36 4.74 0.64
C CYS A 120 -6.07 4.46 1.40
N LEU A 121 -6.21 3.97 2.62
CA LEU A 121 -5.07 3.61 3.47
C LEU A 121 -4.35 2.40 2.90
N ALA A 122 -3.02 2.42 2.89
CA ALA A 122 -2.23 1.25 2.53
C ALA A 122 -2.39 0.16 3.59
N SER A 123 -2.82 -1.05 3.20
CA SER A 123 -3.07 -2.15 4.13
C SER A 123 -1.81 -2.52 4.94
N TRP A 124 -0.63 -2.50 4.31
CA TRP A 124 0.66 -2.75 4.97
C TRP A 124 1.10 -1.66 5.97
N MET A 125 0.38 -0.54 6.07
CA MET A 125 0.60 0.49 7.09
C MET A 125 -0.41 0.36 8.26
N LEU A 126 -1.39 -0.52 8.16
CA LEU A 126 -2.40 -0.73 9.19
C LEU A 126 -1.94 -1.78 10.23
N PRO A 127 -2.46 -1.72 11.47
CA PRO A 127 -2.08 -2.66 12.54
C PRO A 127 -2.25 -4.14 12.14
N TYR A 128 -1.45 -5.02 12.73
CA TYR A 128 -1.51 -6.48 12.53
C TYR A 128 -2.71 -7.15 13.22
N ASP A 129 -3.85 -6.45 13.29
CA ASP A 129 -5.08 -6.93 13.89
C ASP A 129 -6.29 -6.40 13.11
N ALA A 130 -7.18 -7.30 12.69
CA ALA A 130 -8.29 -6.94 11.82
C ALA A 130 -9.43 -6.20 12.56
N LYS A 131 -9.54 -6.32 13.90
CA LYS A 131 -10.45 -5.47 14.70
C LYS A 131 -9.96 -4.04 14.65
N GLU A 132 -8.66 -3.80 14.79
CA GLU A 132 -8.10 -2.44 14.67
C GLU A 132 -8.30 -1.87 13.27
N ARG A 133 -8.08 -2.68 12.23
CA ARG A 133 -8.35 -2.28 10.83
C ARG A 133 -9.82 -1.97 10.60
N TYR A 134 -10.72 -2.79 11.13
CA TYR A 134 -12.16 -2.51 11.11
C TYR A 134 -12.45 -1.17 11.76
N CYS A 135 -11.92 -0.92 12.96
CA CYS A 135 -12.21 0.32 13.68
C CYS A 135 -11.72 1.56 12.92
N ILE A 136 -10.50 1.50 12.37
CA ILE A 136 -9.95 2.59 11.55
C ILE A 136 -10.82 2.84 10.32
N ASN A 137 -11.14 1.79 9.56
CA ASN A 137 -11.97 1.95 8.36
C ASN A 137 -13.38 2.43 8.71
N TYR A 138 -13.99 1.92 9.78
CA TYR A 138 -15.29 2.36 10.27
C TYR A 138 -15.31 3.86 10.59
N MET A 139 -14.32 4.33 11.36
CA MET A 139 -14.20 5.75 11.70
C MET A 139 -14.03 6.62 10.44
N CYS A 140 -13.17 6.22 9.50
CA CYS A 140 -12.99 6.94 8.25
C CYS A 140 -14.28 6.97 7.42
N LEU A 141 -14.98 5.85 7.28
CA LEU A 141 -16.21 5.73 6.48
C LEU A 141 -17.37 6.55 7.04
N ASN A 142 -17.35 6.84 8.33
CA ASN A 142 -18.32 7.71 8.99
C ASN A 142 -17.86 9.18 9.10
N ASP A 143 -16.63 9.52 8.67
CA ASP A 143 -16.17 10.90 8.61
C ASP A 143 -16.75 11.62 7.38
N LYS A 144 -17.68 12.54 7.65
CA LYS A 144 -18.39 13.33 6.64
C LYS A 144 -17.49 14.28 5.84
N ASN A 145 -16.24 14.50 6.27
CA ASN A 145 -15.28 15.34 5.55
C ASN A 145 -14.55 14.58 4.43
N ILE A 146 -14.70 13.25 4.34
CA ILE A 146 -14.02 12.42 3.34
C ILE A 146 -15.02 11.94 2.28
N SER A 147 -14.94 12.49 1.07
CA SER A 147 -15.94 12.27 0.02
C SER A 147 -15.84 10.91 -0.68
N ASP A 148 -14.64 10.55 -1.15
CA ASP A 148 -14.40 9.30 -1.86
C ASP A 148 -13.45 8.44 -1.03
N GLN A 149 -13.89 7.23 -0.67
CA GLN A 149 -13.13 6.30 0.17
C GLN A 149 -13.03 4.93 -0.47
N ALA A 150 -11.92 4.23 -0.23
CA ALA A 150 -11.74 2.84 -0.64
C ALA A 150 -10.97 2.05 0.43
N ILE A 151 -11.23 0.75 0.50
CA ILE A 151 -10.58 -0.15 1.45
C ILE A 151 -9.48 -0.93 0.72
N ASN A 152 -8.26 -0.94 1.24
CA ASN A 152 -7.17 -1.75 0.69
C ASN A 152 -7.01 -3.06 1.48
N ILE A 153 -6.71 -4.16 0.77
CA ILE A 153 -6.35 -5.46 1.36
C ILE A 153 -5.16 -6.02 0.58
N SER A 154 -4.01 -6.24 1.25
CA SER A 154 -2.79 -6.72 0.60
C SER A 154 -2.16 -7.98 1.19
N GLU A 155 -2.74 -8.53 2.25
CA GLU A 155 -2.14 -9.63 2.99
C GLU A 155 -3.18 -10.46 3.76
N LEU A 156 -2.83 -11.72 4.04
CA LEU A 156 -3.71 -12.71 4.68
C LEU A 156 -3.31 -13.06 6.12
N ASN A 157 -2.06 -12.83 6.49
CA ASN A 157 -1.56 -13.12 7.82
C ASN A 157 -1.98 -11.99 8.78
N ILE A 158 -3.28 -11.77 9.02
CA ILE A 158 -3.75 -10.76 9.97
C ILE A 158 -4.64 -11.44 11.02
N ILE A 159 -4.44 -11.10 12.29
CA ILE A 159 -5.24 -11.63 13.39
C ILE A 159 -6.71 -11.27 13.15
N ASN A 160 -7.63 -12.23 13.28
CA ASN A 160 -9.08 -12.06 13.06
C ASN A 160 -9.50 -11.69 11.63
N LEU A 161 -8.67 -11.92 10.60
CA LEU A 161 -8.97 -11.53 9.23
C LEU A 161 -10.28 -12.12 8.68
N GLU A 162 -10.58 -13.39 8.99
CA GLU A 162 -11.81 -14.05 8.49
C GLU A 162 -13.08 -13.31 8.92
N LYS A 163 -13.12 -12.81 10.17
CA LYS A 163 -14.23 -11.99 10.65
C LYS A 163 -14.30 -10.67 9.87
N TYR A 164 -13.17 -9.99 9.70
CA TYR A 164 -13.12 -8.74 8.96
C TYR A 164 -13.62 -8.90 7.52
N LEU A 165 -13.16 -9.93 6.80
CA LEU A 165 -13.60 -10.21 5.44
C LEU A 165 -15.08 -10.55 5.36
N ALA A 166 -15.61 -11.29 6.34
CA ALA A 166 -17.04 -11.60 6.41
C ALA A 166 -17.91 -10.36 6.73
N LEU A 167 -17.35 -9.29 7.29
CA LEU A 167 -18.07 -8.04 7.56
C LEU A 167 -18.00 -7.05 6.38
N LEU A 168 -17.36 -7.42 5.26
CA LEU A 168 -17.40 -6.68 4.01
C LEU A 168 -18.61 -7.10 3.18
N ASP A 169 -19.10 -6.19 2.33
CA ASP A 169 -20.22 -6.51 1.44
C ASP A 169 -19.71 -7.35 0.25
N PRO A 170 -20.20 -8.59 0.04
CA PRO A 170 -19.78 -9.43 -1.08
C PRO A 170 -20.15 -8.85 -2.45
N HIS A 171 -21.06 -7.87 -2.53
CA HIS A 171 -21.45 -7.16 -3.75
C HIS A 171 -20.71 -5.84 -3.96
N SER A 172 -19.69 -5.57 -3.14
CA SER A 172 -18.80 -4.41 -3.35
C SER A 172 -18.12 -4.47 -4.71
N LYS A 173 -17.98 -3.32 -5.36
CA LYS A 173 -17.08 -3.20 -6.51
C LYS A 173 -15.64 -3.48 -6.04
N VAL A 174 -14.89 -4.31 -6.76
CA VAL A 174 -13.52 -4.67 -6.42
C VAL A 174 -12.58 -4.32 -7.57
N ILE A 175 -11.46 -3.67 -7.25
CA ILE A 175 -10.29 -3.59 -8.13
C ILE A 175 -9.29 -4.62 -7.62
N CYS A 176 -8.89 -5.57 -8.46
CA CYS A 176 -7.91 -6.59 -8.12
C CYS A 176 -6.65 -6.39 -8.96
N GLY A 177 -5.55 -5.97 -8.33
CA GLY A 177 -4.27 -5.79 -9.00
C GLY A 177 -3.67 -7.13 -9.41
N ILE A 178 -3.31 -7.26 -10.69
CA ILE A 178 -2.67 -8.47 -11.24
C ILE A 178 -1.43 -8.12 -12.04
N ARG A 179 -0.54 -9.10 -12.20
CA ARG A 179 0.71 -8.96 -12.94
C ARG A 179 1.21 -10.33 -13.36
N ASP A 180 1.99 -10.36 -14.44
CA ASP A 180 2.80 -11.52 -14.80
C ASP A 180 3.53 -12.06 -13.55
N PRO A 181 3.26 -13.31 -13.12
CA PRO A 181 3.83 -13.87 -11.90
C PRO A 181 5.36 -13.95 -11.92
N ILE A 182 5.99 -14.08 -13.09
CA ILE A 182 7.45 -14.01 -13.20
C ILE A 182 7.94 -12.59 -12.92
N GLY A 183 7.20 -11.57 -13.38
CA GLY A 183 7.46 -10.18 -13.05
C GLY A 183 7.31 -9.88 -11.55
N ILE A 184 6.34 -10.52 -10.89
CA ILE A 184 6.18 -10.47 -9.43
C ILE A 184 7.39 -11.10 -8.74
N LEU A 185 7.80 -12.29 -9.14
CA LEU A 185 8.95 -12.98 -8.53
C LEU A 185 10.26 -12.21 -8.75
N LYS A 186 10.48 -11.63 -9.94
CA LYS A 186 11.60 -10.72 -10.18
C LYS A 186 11.62 -9.58 -9.17
N HIS A 187 10.46 -8.97 -8.91
CA HIS A 187 10.36 -7.88 -7.95
C HIS A 187 10.67 -8.34 -6.52
N ASN A 188 10.19 -9.51 -6.12
CA ASN A 188 10.39 -10.06 -4.78
C ASN A 188 11.83 -10.57 -4.56
N TRP A 189 12.37 -11.35 -5.49
CA TRP A 189 13.69 -11.99 -5.36
C TRP A 189 14.86 -11.13 -5.82
N GLY A 190 14.61 -10.17 -6.72
CA GLY A 190 15.65 -9.34 -7.33
C GLY A 190 16.03 -8.10 -6.54
N ARG A 191 15.34 -7.80 -5.44
CA ARG A 191 15.54 -6.57 -4.67
C ARG A 191 16.23 -6.83 -3.34
N ASP A 192 17.17 -5.94 -3.01
CA ASP A 192 17.72 -5.84 -1.66
C ASP A 192 16.68 -5.19 -0.73
N TRP A 193 15.89 -6.00 -0.04
CA TRP A 193 14.90 -5.52 0.93
C TRP A 193 15.51 -5.00 2.22
N SER A 194 16.81 -5.18 2.47
CA SER A 194 17.46 -4.57 3.64
C SER A 194 17.44 -3.04 3.57
N LYS A 195 17.28 -2.46 2.38
CA LYS A 195 17.13 -1.01 2.18
C LYS A 195 15.92 -0.40 2.88
N VAL A 196 14.91 -1.20 3.25
CA VAL A 196 13.79 -0.72 4.07
C VAL A 196 14.29 -0.15 5.41
N GLN A 197 15.40 -0.68 5.93
CA GLN A 197 16.06 -0.18 7.14
C GLN A 197 16.95 1.02 6.78
N ARG A 198 16.56 2.22 7.24
CA ARG A 198 17.36 3.45 7.07
C ARG A 198 18.45 3.50 8.13
N ASN A 199 19.67 3.16 7.74
CA ASN A 199 20.85 3.13 8.60
C ASN A 199 21.80 4.31 8.33
N PHE A 200 21.25 5.48 8.00
CA PHE A 200 21.97 6.72 7.74
C PHE A 200 21.31 7.89 8.48
N GLN A 201 22.02 9.00 8.62
CA GLN A 201 21.45 10.22 9.21
C GLN A 201 20.50 10.91 8.24
N ASN A 202 19.33 11.35 8.71
CA ASN A 202 18.34 12.01 7.88
C ASN A 202 18.60 13.52 7.71
N GLU A 203 19.46 14.09 8.54
CA GLU A 203 19.81 15.51 8.53
C GLU A 203 21.31 15.66 8.26
N PHE A 204 21.68 16.65 7.46
CA PHE A 204 23.08 16.92 7.08
C PHE A 204 23.28 18.39 6.72
N ASP A 205 24.52 18.83 6.66
CA ASP A 205 24.91 20.17 6.23
C ASP A 205 25.79 20.14 4.96
N LEU A 206 26.26 21.30 4.51
CA LEU A 206 27.08 21.40 3.29
C LEU A 206 28.46 20.74 3.43
N THR A 207 28.93 20.45 4.64
CA THR A 207 30.20 19.78 4.91
C THR A 207 30.05 18.25 4.94
N TYR A 208 28.82 17.72 4.86
CA TYR A 208 28.60 16.28 4.94
C TYR A 208 29.07 15.52 3.70
N ASP A 209 29.77 14.40 3.92
CA ASP A 209 30.13 13.45 2.89
C ASP A 209 28.92 12.63 2.44
N TYR A 210 28.23 13.15 1.41
CA TYR A 210 27.05 12.51 0.84
C TYR A 210 27.33 11.15 0.18
N ARG A 211 28.60 10.71 0.05
CA ARG A 211 28.90 9.34 -0.42
C ARG A 211 28.27 8.27 0.46
N ASN A 212 27.97 8.57 1.73
CA ASN A 212 27.23 7.67 2.61
C ASN A 212 25.83 7.35 2.05
N TYR A 213 25.11 8.35 1.52
CA TYR A 213 23.83 8.14 0.84
C TYR A 213 24.00 7.36 -0.47
N ILE A 214 25.06 7.66 -1.23
CA ILE A 214 25.38 6.93 -2.47
C ILE A 214 25.67 5.45 -2.19
N ASN A 215 26.45 5.17 -1.14
CA ASN A 215 26.76 3.80 -0.70
C ASN A 215 25.52 3.05 -0.26
N PHE A 216 24.56 3.73 0.39
CA PHE A 216 23.26 3.15 0.72
C PHE A 216 22.48 2.76 -0.54
N LEU A 217 22.50 3.56 -1.60
CA LEU A 217 21.79 3.26 -2.85
C LEU A 217 22.39 2.10 -3.66
N ASN A 218 23.67 1.76 -3.46
CA ASN A 218 24.31 0.68 -4.21
C ASN A 218 23.57 -0.66 -4.03
N HIS A 219 23.22 -1.28 -5.15
CA HIS A 219 22.63 -2.61 -5.18
C HIS A 219 23.60 -3.66 -4.63
N LYS A 220 23.12 -4.46 -3.68
CA LYS A 220 23.74 -5.72 -3.32
C LYS A 220 22.87 -6.83 -3.88
N LYS A 221 23.41 -7.60 -4.83
CA LYS A 221 22.66 -8.71 -5.42
C LYS A 221 22.24 -9.68 -4.30
N PRO A 222 20.94 -9.82 -4.01
CA PRO A 222 20.50 -10.71 -2.95
C PRO A 222 20.69 -12.16 -3.37
N GLU A 223 20.92 -13.03 -2.39
CA GLU A 223 20.68 -14.45 -2.58
C GLU A 223 19.18 -14.69 -2.75
N ILE A 224 18.78 -15.54 -3.71
CA ILE A 224 17.37 -15.90 -3.89
C ILE A 224 16.94 -16.72 -2.68
N LYS A 225 16.16 -16.10 -1.79
CA LYS A 225 15.54 -16.76 -0.65
C LYS A 225 14.05 -16.91 -0.92
N ILE A 226 13.59 -18.15 -0.94
CA ILE A 226 12.19 -18.47 -1.24
C ILE A 226 11.49 -18.80 0.07
N ASN A 227 10.60 -17.91 0.48
CA ASN A 227 9.69 -18.11 1.60
C ASN A 227 8.28 -18.31 1.05
N LEU A 228 7.90 -19.57 0.82
CA LEU A 228 6.58 -19.89 0.25
C LEU A 228 5.43 -19.46 1.15
N GLU A 229 5.61 -19.48 2.47
CA GLU A 229 4.61 -19.04 3.43
C GLU A 229 4.33 -17.53 3.26
N GLU A 230 5.38 -16.71 3.26
CA GLU A 230 5.27 -15.26 3.02
C GLU A 230 4.66 -14.94 1.66
N LEU A 231 5.05 -15.66 0.60
CA LEU A 231 4.46 -15.51 -0.73
C LEU A 231 2.96 -15.85 -0.72
N ASN A 232 2.55 -16.92 -0.06
CA ASN A 232 1.14 -17.29 0.04
C ASN A 232 0.30 -16.31 0.87
N TYR A 233 0.92 -15.57 1.80
CA TYR A 233 0.21 -14.57 2.61
C TYR A 233 0.21 -13.17 2.03
N SER A 234 1.13 -12.81 1.14
CA SER A 234 1.25 -11.42 0.65
C SER A 234 1.23 -11.29 -0.87
N VAL A 235 1.53 -12.36 -1.62
CA VAL A 235 1.67 -12.33 -3.08
C VAL A 235 0.58 -13.14 -3.78
N PHE A 236 0.34 -14.38 -3.35
CA PHE A 236 -0.63 -15.29 -3.97
C PHE A 236 -1.93 -15.37 -3.16
N ILE A 237 -2.58 -14.22 -3.04
CA ILE A 237 -3.73 -14.02 -2.14
C ILE A 237 -5.07 -13.92 -2.88
N ILE A 238 -5.06 -13.75 -4.21
CA ILE A 238 -6.25 -13.45 -5.02
C ILE A 238 -7.24 -14.60 -4.96
N ASN A 239 -6.78 -15.84 -5.12
CA ASN A 239 -7.68 -16.99 -5.08
C ASN A 239 -8.33 -17.16 -3.70
N TYR A 240 -7.65 -16.79 -2.60
CA TYR A 240 -8.26 -16.80 -1.27
C TYR A 240 -9.30 -15.68 -1.12
N LEU A 241 -8.92 -14.43 -1.40
CA LEU A 241 -9.78 -13.26 -1.19
C LEU A 241 -10.99 -13.22 -2.12
N SER A 242 -10.84 -13.72 -3.35
CA SER A 242 -11.93 -13.72 -4.33
C SER A 242 -13.15 -14.56 -3.89
N LYS A 243 -13.00 -15.44 -2.89
CA LYS A 243 -14.13 -16.22 -2.34
C LYS A 243 -15.08 -15.39 -1.49
N TYR A 244 -14.65 -14.22 -1.02
CA TYR A 244 -15.46 -13.31 -0.20
C TYR A 244 -16.24 -12.29 -1.04
N PHE A 245 -16.03 -12.25 -2.35
CA PHE A 245 -16.66 -11.27 -3.25
C PHE A 245 -17.31 -11.98 -4.43
N ASN A 246 -18.40 -11.43 -4.92
CA ASN A 246 -19.02 -11.89 -6.14
C ASN A 246 -18.10 -11.55 -7.34
N GLN A 247 -17.77 -12.57 -8.12
CA GLN A 247 -16.84 -12.48 -9.25
C GLN A 247 -17.28 -11.46 -10.31
N GLU A 248 -18.57 -11.22 -10.48
CA GLU A 248 -19.11 -10.23 -11.44
C GLU A 248 -18.70 -8.79 -11.10
N TYR A 249 -18.35 -8.52 -9.85
CA TYR A 249 -17.96 -7.20 -9.35
C TYR A 249 -16.44 -7.00 -9.29
N ILE A 250 -15.64 -8.00 -9.70
CA ILE A 250 -14.18 -7.93 -9.68
C ILE A 250 -13.66 -7.44 -11.04
N TYR A 251 -13.02 -6.28 -11.00
CA TYR A 251 -12.25 -5.74 -12.12
C TYR A 251 -10.76 -6.07 -11.94
N TYR A 252 -10.21 -6.88 -12.83
CA TYR A 252 -8.79 -7.21 -12.82
C TYR A 252 -7.96 -6.12 -13.49
N LEU A 253 -7.10 -5.46 -12.73
CA LEU A 253 -6.23 -4.37 -13.18
C LEU A 253 -4.80 -4.88 -13.36
N ASP A 254 -4.41 -5.08 -14.61
CA ASP A 254 -3.04 -5.44 -14.95
C ASP A 254 -2.06 -4.29 -14.67
N MET A 255 -0.92 -4.60 -14.04
CA MET A 255 0.13 -3.63 -13.72
C MET A 255 0.63 -2.84 -14.95
N GLU A 256 0.61 -3.43 -16.16
CA GLU A 256 0.94 -2.73 -17.41
C GLU A 256 0.05 -1.51 -17.68
N LYS A 257 -1.20 -1.52 -17.19
CA LYS A 257 -2.16 -0.40 -17.34
C LYS A 257 -1.82 0.79 -16.45
N ILE A 258 -1.09 0.59 -15.36
CA ILE A 258 -0.71 1.65 -14.41
C ILE A 258 0.74 2.11 -14.55
N LYS A 259 1.45 1.65 -15.59
CA LYS A 259 2.74 2.22 -15.99
C LYS A 259 2.57 3.63 -16.53
N THR A 260 3.61 4.45 -16.39
CA THR A 260 3.63 5.89 -16.71
C THR A 260 2.90 6.30 -17.99
N LYS A 261 3.07 5.54 -19.10
CA LYS A 261 2.43 5.86 -20.39
C LYS A 261 0.90 5.71 -20.39
N ASN A 262 0.36 4.79 -19.59
CA ASN A 262 -1.05 4.42 -19.60
C ASN A 262 -1.79 4.89 -18.35
N ALA A 263 -1.06 5.20 -17.27
CA ALA A 263 -1.62 5.38 -15.93
C ALA A 263 -2.71 6.46 -15.86
N PHE A 264 -2.48 7.63 -16.48
CA PHE A 264 -3.45 8.72 -16.47
C PHE A 264 -4.80 8.29 -17.07
N GLN A 265 -4.79 7.77 -18.30
CA GLN A 265 -5.98 7.30 -18.99
C GLN A 265 -6.66 6.14 -18.26
N THR A 266 -5.88 5.24 -17.68
CA THR A 266 -6.41 4.15 -16.83
C THR A 266 -7.15 4.71 -15.63
N MET A 267 -6.61 5.73 -14.96
CA MET A 267 -7.29 6.37 -13.82
C MET A 267 -8.56 7.10 -14.25
N GLU A 268 -8.63 7.69 -15.46
CA GLU A 268 -9.86 8.25 -16.00
C GLU A 268 -10.95 7.18 -16.23
N ASP A 269 -10.62 6.03 -16.83
CA ASP A 269 -11.57 4.92 -17.02
C ASP A 269 -12.06 4.37 -15.67
N LEU A 270 -11.15 4.20 -14.71
CA LEU A 270 -11.49 3.73 -13.37
C LEU A 270 -12.39 4.72 -12.63
N ALA A 271 -12.10 6.02 -12.72
CA ALA A 271 -12.94 7.06 -12.12
C ALA A 271 -14.38 7.00 -12.64
N PHE A 272 -14.54 6.85 -13.96
CA PHE A 272 -15.85 6.66 -14.58
C PHE A 272 -16.55 5.37 -14.12
N ARG A 273 -15.85 4.23 -14.13
CA ARG A 273 -16.40 2.91 -13.79
C ARG A 273 -16.79 2.77 -12.31
N PHE A 274 -15.99 3.33 -11.43
CA PHE A 274 -16.14 3.18 -9.98
C PHE A 274 -16.81 4.40 -9.31
N GLY A 275 -16.97 5.52 -10.04
CA GLY A 275 -17.71 6.69 -9.58
C GLY A 275 -16.95 7.52 -8.54
N PHE A 276 -15.65 7.71 -8.76
CA PHE A 276 -14.80 8.59 -7.96
C PHE A 276 -14.24 9.74 -8.80
N THR A 277 -13.62 10.73 -8.15
CA THR A 277 -13.10 11.93 -8.81
C THR A 277 -11.95 11.62 -9.79
N PRO A 278 -12.03 11.99 -11.09
CA PRO A 278 -10.97 11.70 -12.06
C PRO A 278 -9.71 12.56 -11.81
N PRO A 279 -8.52 12.12 -12.29
CA PRO A 279 -7.30 12.89 -12.15
C PRO A 279 -7.30 14.17 -13.01
N CYS A 280 -6.75 15.26 -12.47
CA CYS A 280 -6.51 16.50 -13.23
C CYS A 280 -5.07 16.52 -13.77
N LEU A 281 -4.89 16.49 -15.10
CA LEU A 281 -3.56 16.39 -15.72
C LEU A 281 -2.61 17.49 -15.24
N LYS A 282 -3.05 18.75 -15.25
CA LYS A 282 -2.25 19.92 -14.86
C LYS A 282 -1.69 19.81 -13.42
N GLU A 283 -2.42 19.13 -12.54
CA GLU A 283 -2.07 19.04 -11.12
C GLU A 283 -1.36 17.73 -10.75
N SER A 284 -1.43 16.71 -11.60
CA SER A 284 -1.02 15.34 -11.27
C SER A 284 -0.04 14.72 -12.24
N GLU A 285 0.32 15.38 -13.34
CA GLU A 285 1.21 14.84 -14.38
C GLU A 285 2.49 14.22 -13.80
N ASN A 286 3.14 14.93 -12.86
CA ASN A 286 4.38 14.46 -12.24
C ASN A 286 4.17 13.21 -11.38
N LEU A 287 3.00 13.03 -10.76
CA LEU A 287 2.70 11.88 -9.91
C LEU A 287 2.72 10.56 -10.70
N PHE A 288 2.34 10.60 -11.98
CA PHE A 288 2.33 9.46 -12.90
C PHE A 288 3.71 9.10 -13.48
N LYS A 289 4.68 10.02 -13.39
CA LYS A 289 6.06 9.80 -13.83
C LYS A 289 6.91 9.10 -12.78
N ILE A 290 6.50 9.18 -11.51
CA ILE A 290 7.20 8.60 -10.36
C ILE A 290 7.31 7.08 -10.48
N GLN A 291 8.54 6.57 -10.45
CA GLN A 291 8.86 5.16 -10.32
C GLN A 291 9.13 4.81 -8.85
N GLU A 292 8.25 3.99 -8.27
CA GLU A 292 8.24 3.70 -6.83
C GLU A 292 9.55 3.13 -6.28
N PHE A 293 10.15 2.21 -7.01
CA PHE A 293 11.28 1.44 -6.51
C PHE A 293 12.55 1.63 -7.33
N ARG A 294 12.61 2.67 -8.17
CA ARG A 294 13.78 2.96 -9.02
C ARG A 294 14.99 3.23 -8.14
N GLY A 295 16.03 2.42 -8.29
CA GLY A 295 17.32 2.52 -7.60
C GLY A 295 17.24 2.76 -6.10
N TYR A 296 16.24 2.19 -5.41
CA TYR A 296 16.00 2.35 -3.97
C TYR A 296 15.76 3.79 -3.47
N ILE A 297 15.50 4.73 -4.37
CA ILE A 297 15.36 6.16 -4.04
C ILE A 297 14.21 6.44 -3.05
N ARG A 298 13.16 5.60 -3.05
CA ARG A 298 12.08 5.63 -2.04
C ARG A 298 12.57 5.41 -0.61
N TYR A 299 13.62 4.63 -0.43
CA TYR A 299 14.15 4.34 0.90
C TYR A 299 15.20 5.36 1.37
N LEU A 300 15.78 6.12 0.44
CA LEU A 300 16.67 7.23 0.78
C LEU A 300 15.88 8.40 1.37
N PHE A 301 14.74 8.76 0.77
CA PHE A 301 14.01 9.98 1.09
C PHE A 301 12.87 9.81 2.11
N PRO A 302 12.56 10.82 2.95
CA PRO A 302 13.14 12.18 2.96
C PRO A 302 14.49 12.30 3.68
N ILE A 303 15.30 13.27 3.25
CA ILE A 303 16.47 13.81 3.99
C ILE A 303 16.49 15.34 3.92
N THR A 304 17.09 15.99 4.92
CA THR A 304 17.11 17.46 5.06
C THR A 304 18.54 17.99 5.05
N LEU A 305 18.85 18.86 4.10
CA LEU A 305 20.05 19.68 4.08
C LEU A 305 19.79 20.98 4.86
N TYR A 306 20.59 21.24 5.89
CA TYR A 306 20.66 22.51 6.58
C TYR A 306 21.83 23.32 6.01
N ALA A 307 21.54 24.24 5.10
CA ALA A 307 22.56 25.06 4.48
C ALA A 307 22.92 26.26 5.36
N ASN A 308 24.18 26.35 5.77
CA ASN A 308 24.70 27.49 6.54
C ASN A 308 25.85 28.21 5.81
N GLN A 309 25.94 29.53 5.97
CA GLN A 309 27.06 30.29 5.40
C GLN A 309 28.40 29.93 6.06
N LYS A 310 28.38 29.47 7.31
CA LYS A 310 29.59 29.03 8.04
C LYS A 310 30.26 27.83 7.36
N ASP A 311 29.52 27.04 6.59
CA ASP A 311 30.01 25.83 5.93
C ASP A 311 30.76 26.12 4.63
N LEU A 312 30.66 27.35 4.10
CA LEU A 312 31.20 27.71 2.78
C LEU A 312 32.70 27.47 2.63
N SER A 313 33.46 27.53 3.72
CA SER A 313 34.90 27.28 3.73
C SER A 313 35.28 25.80 3.65
N ASN A 314 34.33 24.89 3.83
CA ASN A 314 34.56 23.46 4.03
C ASN A 314 33.46 22.59 3.38
N ILE A 315 32.83 23.08 2.30
CA ILE A 315 31.83 22.35 1.55
C ILE A 315 32.42 21.05 1.03
N PHE A 316 31.71 19.94 1.22
CA PHE A 316 32.11 18.66 0.65
C PHE A 316 31.91 18.65 -0.88
N SER A 317 32.91 18.15 -1.61
CA SER A 317 32.80 17.88 -3.05
C SER A 317 33.55 16.59 -3.40
N ILE A 318 33.00 15.79 -4.32
CA ILE A 318 33.70 14.60 -4.85
C ILE A 318 35.04 14.98 -5.49
N LYS A 319 35.17 16.20 -6.03
CA LYS A 319 36.42 16.68 -6.65
C LYS A 319 37.50 16.98 -5.61
N SER A 320 37.13 17.15 -4.35
CA SER A 320 38.02 17.44 -3.23
C SER A 320 37.54 16.69 -1.98
N PRO A 321 37.67 15.36 -1.96
CA PRO A 321 36.96 14.48 -1.02
C PRO A 321 37.54 14.50 0.40
N ASN A 322 38.62 15.24 0.64
CA ASN A 322 39.25 15.39 1.95
C ASN A 322 38.71 16.66 2.60
N ASN A 323 37.64 16.53 3.38
CA ASN A 323 37.10 17.61 4.19
C ASN A 323 36.89 17.15 5.64
N ASN A 324 36.73 18.10 6.57
CA ASN A 324 36.49 17.80 7.98
C ASN A 324 35.03 18.11 8.31
N PRO A 325 34.08 17.15 8.22
CA PRO A 325 32.67 17.45 8.43
C PRO A 325 32.43 18.06 9.81
N ASN A 326 31.47 18.98 9.89
CA ASN A 326 31.08 19.58 11.16
C ASN A 326 30.59 18.49 12.14
N ALA A 327 30.93 18.64 13.42
CA ALA A 327 30.50 17.71 14.46
C ALA A 327 29.00 17.85 14.81
N SER A 328 28.40 19.00 14.53
CA SER A 328 27.00 19.30 14.78
C SER A 328 26.42 20.25 13.73
N ILE A 329 25.11 20.15 13.51
CA ILE A 329 24.36 20.97 12.56
C ILE A 329 23.71 22.14 13.31
N ASP A 330 23.93 23.37 12.86
CA ASP A 330 23.26 24.58 13.40
C ASP A 330 21.89 24.76 12.74
N THR A 331 20.87 24.09 13.24
CA THR A 331 19.50 24.17 12.68
C THR A 331 18.85 25.53 12.88
N SER A 332 19.32 26.33 13.85
CA SER A 332 18.69 27.60 14.24
C SER A 332 18.95 28.74 13.25
N THR A 333 20.11 28.71 12.57
CA THR A 333 20.50 29.75 11.61
C THR A 333 20.62 29.26 10.17
N SER A 334 20.42 27.96 9.95
CA SER A 334 20.48 27.35 8.62
C SER A 334 19.16 27.46 7.86
N ILE A 335 19.26 27.39 6.53
CA ILE A 335 18.11 27.24 5.66
C ILE A 335 17.87 25.74 5.44
N ALA A 336 16.67 25.27 5.75
CA ALA A 336 16.29 23.87 5.57
C ALA A 336 15.83 23.62 4.13
N ILE A 337 16.48 22.66 3.47
CA ILE A 337 16.16 22.20 2.12
C ILE A 337 15.86 20.71 2.20
N ILE A 338 14.64 20.32 1.88
CA ILE A 338 14.16 18.95 2.02
C ILE A 338 14.23 18.25 0.67
N LEU A 339 14.98 17.16 0.60
CA LEU A 339 14.98 16.26 -0.53
C LEU A 339 13.97 15.14 -0.24
N ASP A 340 12.91 15.07 -1.03
CA ASP A 340 11.83 14.11 -0.82
C ASP A 340 11.27 13.56 -2.13
N ARG A 341 10.40 12.55 -2.04
CA ARG A 341 9.56 12.09 -3.16
C ARG A 341 8.59 13.19 -3.57
N PRO A 342 8.26 13.33 -4.86
CA PRO A 342 7.29 14.35 -5.29
C PRO A 342 5.92 14.03 -4.71
N HIS A 343 5.33 15.00 -4.05
CA HIS A 343 3.98 14.95 -3.49
C HIS A 343 3.34 16.33 -3.60
N LYS A 344 2.00 16.41 -3.49
CA LYS A 344 1.31 17.70 -3.42
C LYS A 344 1.70 18.43 -2.12
N ASN A 345 2.41 19.54 -2.24
CA ASN A 345 2.80 20.39 -1.11
C ASN A 345 2.47 21.86 -1.40
N SER A 346 1.55 22.46 -0.64
CA SER A 346 1.10 23.84 -0.86
C SER A 346 2.00 24.90 -0.22
N GLN A 347 2.91 24.52 0.68
CA GLN A 347 3.71 25.45 1.49
C GLN A 347 5.15 25.60 1.02
N LYS A 348 5.66 24.61 0.26
CA LYS A 348 7.06 24.57 -0.20
C LYS A 348 7.18 24.67 -1.71
N ILE A 349 8.26 25.28 -2.16
CA ILE A 349 8.60 25.43 -3.57
C ILE A 349 9.59 24.32 -3.96
N ASN A 350 9.30 23.61 -5.04
CA ASN A 350 10.23 22.64 -5.61
C ASN A 350 11.21 23.33 -6.57
N ILE A 351 12.48 23.41 -6.18
CA ILE A 351 13.55 24.07 -6.96
C ILE A 351 14.43 23.07 -7.74
N ILE A 352 14.04 21.80 -7.85
CA ILE A 352 14.87 20.77 -8.48
C ILE A 352 15.29 21.13 -9.92
N ASN A 353 14.39 21.77 -10.68
CA ASN A 353 14.66 22.16 -12.07
C ASN A 353 15.66 23.31 -12.21
N GLU A 354 15.96 24.05 -11.14
CA GLU A 354 17.06 25.02 -11.12
C GLU A 354 18.43 24.37 -10.87
N ILE A 355 18.42 23.12 -10.41
CA ILE A 355 19.62 22.38 -10.00
C ILE A 355 19.97 21.34 -11.06
N LEU A 356 18.98 20.55 -11.49
CA LEU A 356 19.18 19.38 -12.32
C LEU A 356 18.11 19.29 -13.41
N ASN A 357 18.52 18.95 -14.63
CA ASN A 357 17.63 18.73 -15.77
C ASN A 357 17.84 17.34 -16.38
N ASN A 358 17.37 16.32 -15.67
CA ASN A 358 17.32 14.94 -16.15
C ASN A 358 16.10 14.22 -15.54
N ASP A 359 15.97 12.91 -15.81
CA ASP A 359 14.80 12.15 -15.42
C ASP A 359 14.68 11.87 -13.90
N LEU A 360 15.72 12.16 -13.10
CA LEU A 360 15.69 12.05 -11.64
C LEU A 360 14.62 12.98 -11.04
N SER A 361 14.36 14.11 -11.71
CA SER A 361 13.31 15.08 -11.35
C SER A 361 11.89 14.49 -11.35
N ASN A 362 11.69 13.33 -12.00
CA ASN A 362 10.43 12.61 -11.94
C ASN A 362 10.24 11.83 -10.63
N ASP A 363 11.34 11.46 -9.96
CA ASP A 363 11.34 10.51 -8.83
C ASP A 363 11.61 11.18 -7.48
N MET A 364 12.06 12.44 -7.50
CA MET A 364 12.34 13.24 -6.31
C MET A 364 12.11 14.74 -6.54
N SER A 365 12.14 15.50 -5.45
CA SER A 365 11.92 16.94 -5.42
C SER A 365 12.86 17.58 -4.39
N VAL A 366 13.18 18.85 -4.60
CA VAL A 366 14.01 19.66 -3.70
C VAL A 366 13.15 20.80 -3.19
N TYR A 367 12.62 20.65 -1.99
CA TYR A 367 11.67 21.57 -1.40
C TYR A 367 12.33 22.58 -0.48
N ILE A 368 11.93 23.85 -0.62
CA ILE A 368 12.35 24.95 0.25
C ILE A 368 11.14 25.81 0.62
N ASP A 369 11.14 26.36 1.83
CA ASP A 369 10.12 27.34 2.23
C ASP A 369 10.25 28.63 1.43
N LYS A 370 9.12 29.21 1.04
CA LYS A 370 9.09 30.42 0.20
C LYS A 370 9.92 31.57 0.77
N SER A 371 9.81 31.83 2.07
CA SER A 371 10.56 32.89 2.74
C SER A 371 12.08 32.65 2.73
N ASP A 372 12.52 31.39 2.74
CA ASP A 372 13.94 31.07 2.71
C ASP A 372 14.49 31.11 1.28
N LEU A 373 13.70 30.75 0.28
CA LEU A 373 14.05 30.97 -1.12
C LEU A 373 14.29 32.46 -1.40
N GLU A 374 13.41 33.34 -0.93
CA GLU A 374 13.57 34.80 -1.07
C GLU A 374 14.86 35.33 -0.40
N LYS A 375 15.31 34.69 0.71
CA LYS A 375 16.60 35.01 1.34
C LYS A 375 17.78 34.54 0.49
N LEU A 376 17.69 33.33 -0.09
CA LEU A 376 18.72 32.78 -0.97
C LEU A 376 18.86 33.58 -2.27
N GLU A 377 17.76 34.01 -2.87
CA GLU A 377 17.77 34.85 -4.09
C GLU A 377 18.49 36.19 -3.88
N LYS A 378 18.40 36.76 -2.66
CA LYS A 378 19.14 37.97 -2.27
C LYS A 378 20.64 37.71 -2.04
N ASN A 379 21.02 36.50 -1.66
CA ASN A 379 22.43 36.10 -1.49
C ASN A 379 22.85 35.14 -2.61
N THR A 380 23.07 35.72 -3.80
CA THR A 380 23.35 34.99 -5.04
C THR A 380 24.59 34.09 -4.94
N LEU A 381 25.63 34.50 -4.22
CA LEU A 381 26.83 33.69 -4.03
C LEU A 381 26.54 32.44 -3.18
N PHE A 382 25.88 32.61 -2.03
CA PHE A 382 25.53 31.50 -1.15
C PHE A 382 24.60 30.51 -1.86
N PHE A 383 23.56 31.02 -2.53
CA PHE A 383 22.62 30.18 -3.26
C PHE A 383 23.31 29.41 -4.40
N LYS A 384 24.25 30.04 -5.12
CA LYS A 384 25.05 29.35 -6.14
C LYS A 384 25.86 28.19 -5.56
N GLN A 385 26.46 28.34 -4.37
CA GLN A 385 27.20 27.27 -3.72
C GLN A 385 26.30 26.10 -3.31
N ILE A 386 25.12 26.40 -2.75
CA ILE A 386 24.11 25.38 -2.44
C ILE A 386 23.71 24.62 -3.71
N LYS A 387 23.40 25.33 -4.81
CA LYS A 387 23.01 24.71 -6.09
C LYS A 387 24.13 23.85 -6.66
N ASN A 388 25.39 24.27 -6.57
CA ASN A 388 26.53 23.46 -7.00
C ASN A 388 26.69 22.18 -6.17
N TYR A 389 26.59 22.28 -4.84
CA TYR A 389 26.65 21.13 -3.95
C TYR A 389 25.53 20.13 -4.25
N LEU A 390 24.29 20.62 -4.34
CA LEU A 390 23.14 19.78 -4.68
C LEU A 390 23.28 19.19 -6.07
N TYR A 391 23.77 19.93 -7.07
CA TYR A 391 24.00 19.38 -8.41
C TYR A 391 24.98 18.20 -8.38
N GLU A 392 26.13 18.33 -7.71
CA GLU A 392 27.10 17.23 -7.61
C GLU A 392 26.51 16.02 -6.87
N PHE A 393 25.74 16.25 -5.81
CA PHE A 393 25.08 15.18 -5.06
C PHE A 393 24.01 14.47 -5.90
N LEU A 394 23.08 15.22 -6.50
CA LEU A 394 21.99 14.64 -7.28
C LEU A 394 22.49 13.93 -8.55
N GLN A 395 23.56 14.41 -9.18
CA GLN A 395 24.21 13.69 -10.27
C GLN A 395 24.82 12.36 -9.82
N ALA A 396 25.41 12.31 -8.62
CA ALA A 396 25.90 11.06 -8.05
C ALA A 396 24.75 10.07 -7.77
N ILE A 397 23.61 10.55 -7.25
CA ILE A 397 22.39 9.75 -7.08
C ILE A 397 21.95 9.18 -8.43
N HIS A 398 21.78 10.03 -9.45
CA HIS A 398 21.31 9.61 -10.77
C HIS A 398 22.19 8.49 -11.35
N LYS A 399 23.51 8.68 -11.37
CA LYS A 399 24.46 7.68 -11.89
C LYS A 399 24.39 6.36 -11.12
N THR A 400 24.27 6.41 -9.80
CA THR A 400 24.18 5.19 -8.98
C THR A 400 22.87 4.45 -9.19
N ILE A 401 21.77 5.17 -9.40
CA ILE A 401 20.46 4.59 -9.72
C ILE A 401 20.51 3.89 -11.07
N GLU A 402 21.06 4.51 -12.11
CA GLU A 402 21.22 3.89 -13.44
C GLU A 402 22.02 2.59 -13.33
N HIS A 403 23.18 2.62 -12.68
CA HIS A 403 23.99 1.43 -12.47
C HIS A 403 23.26 0.33 -11.67
N THR A 404 22.53 0.74 -10.64
CA THR A 404 21.74 -0.16 -9.80
C THR A 404 20.67 -0.87 -10.62
N GLU A 405 19.86 -0.14 -11.39
CA GLU A 405 18.79 -0.72 -12.21
C GLU A 405 19.33 -1.65 -13.30
N ASP A 406 20.50 -1.35 -13.89
CA ASP A 406 21.17 -2.23 -14.84
C ASP A 406 21.59 -3.56 -14.22
N SER A 407 22.07 -3.53 -12.98
CA SER A 407 22.56 -4.71 -12.25
C SER A 407 21.45 -5.60 -11.65
N MET A 408 20.23 -5.08 -11.53
CA MET A 408 19.11 -5.81 -10.93
C MET A 408 18.65 -6.98 -11.79
N MET A 409 18.19 -8.03 -11.11
CA MET A 409 17.58 -9.21 -11.71
C MET A 409 16.49 -8.85 -12.74
N LYS A 410 16.49 -9.55 -13.87
CA LYS A 410 15.48 -9.46 -14.92
C LYS A 410 14.56 -10.70 -14.90
N GLU A 411 13.42 -10.64 -15.58
CA GLU A 411 12.52 -11.78 -15.68
C GLU A 411 13.20 -13.03 -16.28
N GLU A 412 14.14 -12.83 -17.21
CA GLU A 412 14.94 -13.89 -17.82
C GLU A 412 15.81 -14.64 -16.80
N ASP A 413 16.31 -13.95 -15.76
CA ASP A 413 17.09 -14.58 -14.69
C ASP A 413 16.21 -15.50 -13.83
N VAL A 414 14.96 -15.09 -13.57
CA VAL A 414 13.97 -15.91 -12.84
C VAL A 414 13.63 -17.17 -13.63
N LEU A 415 13.40 -17.03 -14.95
CA LEU A 415 13.16 -18.18 -15.83
C LEU A 415 14.36 -19.12 -15.89
N LEU A 416 15.58 -18.57 -15.99
CA LEU A 416 16.81 -19.36 -15.96
C LEU A 416 16.93 -20.14 -14.63
N TYR A 417 16.60 -19.51 -13.51
CA TYR A 417 16.60 -20.17 -12.20
C TYR A 417 15.61 -21.33 -12.14
N PHE A 418 14.38 -21.17 -12.65
CA PHE A 418 13.40 -22.26 -12.74
C PHE A 418 13.85 -23.38 -13.67
N SER A 419 14.44 -23.06 -14.82
CA SER A 419 14.93 -24.06 -15.78
C SER A 419 15.99 -25.00 -15.20
N LYS A 420 16.71 -24.55 -14.16
CA LYS A 420 17.74 -25.31 -13.44
C LYS A 420 17.20 -26.04 -12.20
N ASN A 421 15.98 -25.74 -11.75
CA ASN A 421 15.40 -26.26 -10.51
C ASN A 421 14.01 -26.87 -10.79
N LYS A 422 13.99 -28.12 -11.28
CA LYS A 422 12.75 -28.81 -11.68
C LYS A 422 11.70 -28.84 -10.59
N THR A 423 12.05 -29.32 -9.39
CA THR A 423 11.10 -29.46 -8.26
C THR A 423 10.41 -28.14 -7.95
N LEU A 424 11.19 -27.07 -7.85
CA LEU A 424 10.68 -25.73 -7.56
C LEU A 424 9.80 -25.19 -8.69
N ALA A 425 10.19 -25.40 -9.95
CA ALA A 425 9.38 -24.98 -11.09
C ALA A 425 8.00 -25.64 -11.09
N LEU A 426 7.92 -26.92 -10.76
CA LEU A 426 6.64 -27.63 -10.66
C LEU A 426 5.82 -27.20 -9.44
N GLU A 427 6.45 -26.93 -8.30
CA GLU A 427 5.77 -26.37 -7.13
C GLU A 427 5.13 -25.00 -7.43
N PHE A 428 5.87 -24.10 -8.08
CA PHE A 428 5.33 -22.80 -8.50
C PHE A 428 4.27 -22.91 -9.60
N LYS A 429 4.35 -23.92 -10.47
CA LYS A 429 3.30 -24.19 -11.46
C LYS A 429 1.96 -24.47 -10.77
N GLU A 430 1.96 -25.28 -9.71
CA GLU A 430 0.75 -25.57 -8.94
C GLU A 430 0.22 -24.33 -8.20
N ILE A 431 1.11 -23.53 -7.60
CA ILE A 431 0.74 -22.26 -6.97
C ILE A 431 0.07 -21.32 -7.99
N PHE A 432 0.68 -21.14 -9.17
CA PHE A 432 0.12 -20.26 -10.21
C PHE A 432 -1.18 -20.80 -10.79
N ASN A 433 -1.32 -22.11 -10.96
CA ASN A 433 -2.56 -22.73 -11.44
C ASN A 433 -3.72 -22.43 -10.48
N LYS A 434 -3.49 -22.55 -9.17
CA LYS A 434 -4.47 -22.21 -8.14
C LYS A 434 -4.77 -20.71 -8.10
N GLU A 435 -3.74 -19.88 -8.09
CA GLU A 435 -3.88 -18.43 -7.93
C GLU A 435 -4.58 -17.78 -9.13
N LEU A 436 -4.25 -18.22 -10.34
CA LEU A 436 -4.73 -17.61 -11.58
C LEU A 436 -6.00 -18.26 -12.13
N ASN A 437 -6.55 -19.29 -11.47
CA ASN A 437 -7.68 -20.06 -12.00
C ASN A 437 -8.87 -19.19 -12.43
N ASN A 438 -9.33 -18.31 -11.53
CA ASN A 438 -10.48 -17.43 -11.81
C ASN A 438 -10.19 -16.43 -12.92
N VAL A 439 -8.95 -15.91 -12.98
CA VAL A 439 -8.51 -14.98 -14.04
C VAL A 439 -8.41 -15.68 -15.39
N LYS A 440 -7.86 -16.90 -15.43
CA LYS A 440 -7.78 -17.72 -16.66
C LYS A 440 -9.16 -18.00 -17.23
N GLN A 441 -10.17 -18.24 -16.39
CA GLN A 441 -11.54 -18.53 -16.81
C GLN A 441 -12.28 -17.27 -17.31
N SER A 442 -12.16 -16.15 -16.60
CA SER A 442 -12.93 -14.94 -16.89
C SER A 442 -12.23 -13.98 -17.87
N HIS A 443 -10.90 -13.91 -17.84
CA HIS A 443 -10.08 -12.95 -18.59
C HIS A 443 -8.84 -13.60 -19.22
N PRO A 444 -9.00 -14.67 -20.04
CA PRO A 444 -7.86 -15.41 -20.62
C PRO A 444 -6.92 -14.52 -21.46
N ASN A 445 -7.45 -13.44 -22.06
CA ASN A 445 -6.66 -12.49 -22.84
C ASN A 445 -5.59 -11.76 -22.01
N ILE A 446 -5.83 -11.52 -20.71
CA ILE A 446 -4.83 -10.91 -19.84
C ILE A 446 -3.67 -11.89 -19.63
N ILE A 447 -3.97 -13.14 -19.31
CA ILE A 447 -2.97 -14.19 -19.10
C ILE A 447 -2.17 -14.47 -20.37
N ALA A 448 -2.81 -14.46 -21.53
CA ALA A 448 -2.15 -14.63 -22.82
C ALA A 448 -1.17 -13.49 -23.15
N SER A 449 -1.36 -12.30 -22.57
CA SER A 449 -0.46 -11.15 -22.76
C SER A 449 0.84 -11.24 -21.93
N TRP A 450 0.89 -12.13 -20.93
CA TRP A 450 2.03 -12.27 -20.02
C TRP A 450 3.16 -13.10 -20.62
N LYS A 451 4.01 -12.42 -21.40
CA LYS A 451 5.16 -13.03 -22.10
C LYS A 451 5.97 -13.99 -21.23
N TYR A 452 6.33 -13.59 -20.01
CA TYR A 452 7.25 -14.36 -19.19
C TYR A 452 6.57 -15.56 -18.53
N TYR A 453 5.31 -15.41 -18.15
CA TYR A 453 4.50 -16.54 -17.71
C TYR A 453 4.34 -17.61 -18.81
N GLN A 454 4.13 -17.21 -20.06
CA GLN A 454 4.05 -18.15 -21.19
C GLN A 454 5.37 -18.92 -21.39
N GLU A 455 6.52 -18.27 -21.21
CA GLU A 455 7.83 -18.96 -21.25
C GLU A 455 8.04 -19.90 -20.06
N PHE A 456 7.57 -19.52 -18.87
CA PHE A 456 7.57 -20.39 -17.70
C PHE A 456 6.75 -21.67 -17.93
N GLU A 457 5.54 -21.56 -18.49
CA GLU A 457 4.71 -22.74 -18.80
C GLU A 457 5.41 -23.70 -19.78
N LYS A 458 6.15 -23.17 -20.78
CA LYS A 458 6.98 -23.97 -21.69
C LYS A 458 8.14 -24.67 -20.97
N ILE A 459 8.78 -24.00 -20.01
CA ILE A 459 9.85 -24.60 -19.19
C ILE A 459 9.28 -25.78 -18.39
N CYS A 460 8.16 -25.60 -17.70
CA CYS A 460 7.51 -26.67 -16.94
C CYS A 460 7.16 -27.87 -17.83
N LYS A 461 6.56 -27.63 -19.01
CA LYS A 461 6.21 -28.71 -19.95
C LYS A 461 7.44 -29.54 -20.37
N LYS A 462 8.56 -28.89 -20.68
CA LYS A 462 9.82 -29.58 -21.03
C LYS A 462 10.44 -30.36 -19.88
N LEU A 463 10.18 -29.96 -18.64
CA LEU A 463 10.67 -30.64 -17.44
C LEU A 463 9.79 -31.84 -17.06
N ASP A 464 8.50 -31.78 -17.38
CA ASP A 464 7.53 -32.88 -17.24
C ASP A 464 7.79 -33.99 -18.29
N GLU A 465 8.11 -33.64 -19.53
CA GLU A 465 8.38 -34.60 -20.64
C GLU A 465 9.71 -35.39 -20.54
N LYS A 466 10.57 -35.07 -19.57
CA LYS A 466 11.87 -35.74 -19.37
C LYS A 466 11.83 -36.86 -18.33
N GLU A 467 10.63 -37.30 -17.95
CA GLU A 467 10.33 -38.57 -17.26
C GLU A 467 9.81 -39.58 -18.28
#